data_AF-A0A131Z0F2-F1
#
_entry.id   AF-A0A131Z0F2-F1
#
_cell.length_a   1.000
_cell.length_b   1.000
_cell.length_c   1.000
_cell.angle_alpha   90.00
_cell.angle_beta   90.00
_cell.angle_gamma   90.00
#
_symmetry.space_group_name_H-M   'P 1'
#
loop_
_entity.id
_entity.type
_entity.pdbx_description
1 polymer ?
#
loop_
_entity_poly.entity_id
_entity_poly.type
_entity_poly.pdbx_seq_one_letter_code
_entity_poly.pdbx_strand_id
1 'polypeptide(L)'
;MNIFRLAGDLSHLLAIIILLLKIWRTRSCSGISGKSQILFSITYTARYLDLFTTFVSPYNSVMKVVFLAASYGTLYLMYVKFKATNDRNHDTFRIEFLLVPVCLLALLINHEFTPLETQPGGHERGFFEVVFSHATLLFRDPLEVLWTFSIYLEAVAILPQLFLVSKTGEAETITSHYLFCLGSYRGLYLLNWVYRYYTENFYDLIAIVAGVVQTILYCDFFYLYVTRVIKGKALKLPA
;
A
#
# COMPACT_ATOMS: atom_id res chain seq x y z
N MET A 1 -11.86 2.78 -17.69
CA MET A 1 -11.64 1.54 -16.93
C MET A 1 -11.18 0.48 -17.92
N ASN A 2 -10.05 -0.20 -17.70
CA ASN A 2 -9.56 -1.27 -18.56
C ASN A 2 -9.47 -2.60 -17.79
N ILE A 3 -9.20 -3.69 -18.51
CA ILE A 3 -9.19 -5.04 -17.94
C ILE A 3 -8.11 -5.22 -16.86
N PHE A 4 -6.94 -4.60 -17.03
CA PHE A 4 -5.84 -4.70 -16.07
C PHE A 4 -6.18 -4.03 -14.74
N ARG A 5 -6.80 -2.83 -14.79
CA ARG A 5 -7.26 -2.13 -13.60
C ARG A 5 -8.35 -2.92 -12.88
N LEU A 6 -9.34 -3.42 -13.61
CA LEU A 6 -10.42 -4.22 -13.02
C LEU A 6 -9.88 -5.51 -12.38
N ALA A 7 -9.01 -6.24 -13.08
CA ALA A 7 -8.38 -7.44 -12.54
C ALA A 7 -7.51 -7.13 -11.31
N GLY A 8 -6.79 -6.00 -11.32
CA GLY A 8 -6.04 -5.51 -10.18
C GLY A 8 -6.95 -5.25 -8.97
N ASP A 9 -8.02 -4.48 -9.15
CA ASP A 9 -8.97 -4.15 -8.08
C ASP A 9 -9.63 -5.42 -7.49
N LEU A 10 -9.98 -6.39 -8.34
CA LEU A 10 -10.52 -7.68 -7.90
C LEU A 10 -9.49 -8.55 -7.18
N SER A 11 -8.23 -8.57 -7.64
CA SER A 11 -7.14 -9.29 -6.99
C SER A 11 -6.84 -8.70 -5.61
N HIS A 12 -6.90 -7.38 -5.49
CA HIS A 12 -6.74 -6.69 -4.22
C HIS A 12 -7.90 -7.02 -3.26
N LEU A 13 -9.14 -6.93 -3.73
CA LEU A 13 -10.30 -7.30 -2.92
C LEU A 13 -10.23 -8.77 -2.47
N LEU A 14 -9.80 -9.67 -3.36
CA LEU A 14 -9.60 -11.08 -3.04
C LEU A 14 -8.56 -11.26 -1.92
N ALA A 15 -7.44 -10.53 -1.95
CA ALA A 15 -6.43 -10.58 -0.89
C ALA A 15 -7.02 -10.25 0.49
N ILE A 16 -7.83 -9.18 0.56
CA ILE A 16 -8.48 -8.73 1.79
C ILE A 16 -9.50 -9.76 2.28
N ILE A 17 -10.31 -10.31 1.37
CA ILE A 17 -11.28 -11.36 1.70
C ILE A 17 -10.56 -12.61 2.23
N ILE A 18 -9.47 -13.05 1.60
CA ILE A 18 -8.67 -14.19 2.07
C ILE A 18 -8.17 -13.94 3.49
N LEU A 19 -7.62 -12.76 3.77
CA LEU A 19 -7.12 -12.40 5.10
C LEU A 19 -8.22 -12.42 6.15
N LEU A 20 -9.36 -11.77 5.88
CA LEU A 20 -10.49 -11.74 6.80
C LEU A 20 -11.06 -13.13 7.06
N LEU A 21 -11.23 -13.94 6.00
CA LEU A 21 -11.70 -15.31 6.12
C LEU A 21 -10.72 -16.18 6.90
N LYS A 22 -9.41 -15.99 6.68
CA LYS A 22 -8.35 -16.65 7.46
C LYS A 22 -8.55 -16.37 8.94
N ILE A 23 -8.55 -15.10 9.33
CA ILE A 23 -8.68 -14.69 10.74
C ILE A 23 -10.01 -15.16 11.33
N TRP A 24 -11.11 -15.04 10.59
CA TRP A 24 -12.44 -15.40 11.08
C TRP A 24 -12.63 -16.90 11.25
N ARG A 25 -12.18 -17.72 10.28
CA ARG A 25 -12.36 -19.18 10.32
C ARG A 25 -11.39 -19.85 11.29
N THR A 26 -10.13 -19.41 11.34
CA THR A 26 -9.14 -19.99 12.26
C THR A 26 -9.24 -19.40 13.66
N ARG A 27 -10.02 -18.32 13.85
CA ARG A 27 -10.12 -17.55 15.11
C ARG A 27 -8.74 -17.10 15.62
N SER A 28 -7.79 -16.90 14.70
CA SER A 28 -6.40 -16.62 15.01
C SER A 28 -5.76 -15.66 14.02
N CYS A 29 -5.01 -14.70 14.56
CA CYS A 29 -4.23 -13.70 13.84
C CYS A 29 -2.74 -14.07 13.76
N SER A 30 -2.36 -15.28 14.13
CA SER A 30 -0.96 -15.74 14.08
C SER A 30 -0.37 -15.60 12.66
N GLY A 31 0.90 -15.22 12.57
CA GLY A 31 1.62 -15.03 11.31
C GLY A 31 1.22 -13.81 10.49
N ILE A 32 0.34 -12.95 10.99
CA ILE A 32 -0.06 -11.69 10.35
C ILE A 32 0.51 -10.51 11.15
N SER A 33 1.26 -9.63 10.49
CA SER A 33 1.80 -8.41 11.08
C SER A 33 0.68 -7.40 11.30
N GLY A 34 0.43 -7.08 12.56
CA GLY A 34 -0.51 -6.03 12.94
C GLY A 34 -0.02 -4.65 12.52
N LYS A 35 1.30 -4.45 12.42
CA LYS A 35 1.91 -3.20 11.93
C LYS A 35 1.58 -2.94 10.47
N SER A 36 1.73 -3.94 9.59
CA SER A 36 1.32 -3.78 8.18
C SER A 36 -0.16 -3.44 8.04
N GLN A 37 -1.05 -4.09 8.82
CA GLN A 37 -2.48 -3.78 8.76
C GLN A 37 -2.81 -2.35 9.22
N ILE A 38 -2.05 -1.81 10.18
CA ILE A 38 -2.18 -0.41 10.59
C ILE A 38 -1.76 0.51 9.43
N LEU A 39 -0.61 0.23 8.79
CA LEU A 39 -0.12 1.05 7.67
C LEU A 39 -1.08 1.02 6.48
N PHE A 40 -1.66 -0.14 6.14
CA PHE A 40 -2.71 -0.22 5.11
C PHE A 40 -3.98 0.56 5.51
N SER A 41 -4.39 0.51 6.77
CA SER A 41 -5.55 1.28 7.23
C SER A 41 -5.30 2.79 7.14
N ILE A 42 -4.12 3.27 7.56
CA ILE A 42 -3.71 4.67 7.40
C ILE A 42 -3.72 5.07 5.91
N THR A 43 -3.18 4.21 5.06
CA THR A 43 -3.15 4.40 3.60
C THR A 43 -4.56 4.60 3.03
N TYR A 44 -5.50 3.69 3.30
CA TYR A 44 -6.86 3.81 2.77
C TYR A 44 -7.61 5.00 3.32
N THR A 45 -7.42 5.31 4.60
CA THR A 45 -8.02 6.49 5.21
C THR A 45 -7.54 7.76 4.53
N ALA A 46 -6.22 7.94 4.36
CA ALA A 46 -5.67 9.11 3.68
C ALA A 46 -6.10 9.20 2.21
N ARG A 47 -6.17 8.07 1.51
CA ARG A 47 -6.51 8.01 0.08
C ARG A 47 -7.97 8.29 -0.21
N TYR A 48 -8.87 7.87 0.68
CA TYR A 48 -10.31 7.88 0.42
C TYR A 48 -11.05 8.98 1.21
N LEU A 49 -10.35 10.01 1.69
CA LEU A 49 -10.99 11.20 2.27
C LEU A 49 -11.89 11.92 1.25
N ASP A 50 -11.56 11.79 -0.04
CA ASP A 50 -12.36 12.31 -1.14
C ASP A 50 -13.74 11.65 -1.28
N LEU A 51 -14.03 10.59 -0.52
CA LEU A 51 -15.34 9.91 -0.48
C LEU A 51 -16.48 10.86 -0.10
N PHE A 52 -16.20 11.86 0.72
CA PHE A 52 -17.19 12.84 1.19
C PHE A 52 -17.30 14.08 0.28
N THR A 53 -16.34 14.28 -0.63
CA THR A 53 -16.24 15.50 -1.45
C THR A 53 -16.52 15.23 -2.92
N THR A 54 -16.28 14.00 -3.40
CA THR A 54 -16.26 13.70 -4.83
C THR A 54 -16.97 12.38 -5.11
N PHE A 55 -18.09 12.46 -5.83
CA PHE A 55 -18.80 11.29 -6.33
C PHE A 55 -18.37 10.99 -7.77
N VAL A 56 -17.65 9.89 -7.98
CA VAL A 56 -17.21 9.44 -9.31
C VAL A 56 -18.19 8.44 -9.92
N SER A 57 -18.52 7.38 -9.19
CA SER A 57 -19.47 6.35 -9.62
C SER A 57 -19.87 5.47 -8.43
N PRO A 58 -21.03 4.77 -8.51
CA PRO A 58 -21.43 3.82 -7.46
C PRO A 58 -20.36 2.75 -7.20
N TYR A 59 -19.74 2.19 -8.24
CA TYR A 59 -18.68 1.20 -8.11
C TYR A 59 -17.48 1.75 -7.32
N ASN A 60 -17.01 2.96 -7.65
CA ASN A 60 -15.88 3.58 -6.95
C ASN A 60 -16.19 3.82 -5.47
N SER A 61 -17.33 4.43 -5.16
CA SER A 61 -17.75 4.71 -3.78
C SER A 61 -17.93 3.43 -2.97
N VAL A 62 -18.59 2.41 -3.53
CA VAL A 62 -18.78 1.11 -2.85
C VAL A 62 -17.44 0.43 -2.57
N MET A 63 -16.53 0.38 -3.55
CA MET A 63 -15.21 -0.22 -3.34
C MET A 63 -14.44 0.49 -2.23
N LYS A 64 -14.40 1.83 -2.21
CA LYS A 64 -13.74 2.61 -1.15
C LYS A 64 -14.29 2.28 0.24
N VAL A 65 -15.62 2.22 0.39
CA VAL A 65 -16.28 1.85 1.65
C VAL A 65 -15.93 0.42 2.05
N VAL A 66 -15.92 -0.53 1.11
CA VAL A 66 -15.54 -1.93 1.37
C VAL A 66 -14.09 -2.02 1.85
N PHE A 67 -13.15 -1.32 1.20
CA PHE A 67 -11.74 -1.30 1.60
C PHE A 67 -11.56 -0.75 3.02
N LEU A 68 -12.20 0.38 3.35
CA LEU A 68 -12.15 0.97 4.69
C LEU A 68 -12.77 0.06 5.74
N ALA A 69 -13.98 -0.45 5.48
CA ALA A 69 -14.68 -1.33 6.42
C ALA A 69 -13.87 -2.62 6.68
N ALA A 70 -13.29 -3.20 5.64
CA ALA A 70 -12.48 -4.40 5.74
C ALA A 70 -11.14 -4.16 6.46
N SER A 71 -10.47 -3.02 6.23
CA SER A 71 -9.20 -2.70 6.91
C SER A 71 -9.42 -2.47 8.40
N TYR A 72 -10.40 -1.63 8.77
CA TYR A 72 -10.75 -1.41 10.17
C TYR A 72 -11.33 -2.66 10.83
N GLY A 73 -12.11 -3.46 10.09
CA GLY A 73 -12.57 -4.77 10.54
C GLY A 73 -11.41 -5.72 10.86
N THR A 74 -10.38 -5.77 10.02
CA THR A 74 -9.17 -6.56 10.25
C THR A 74 -8.45 -6.10 11.52
N LEU A 75 -8.27 -4.79 11.71
CA LEU A 75 -7.68 -4.24 12.94
C LEU A 75 -8.50 -4.59 14.19
N TYR A 76 -9.82 -4.49 14.13
CA TYR A 76 -10.70 -4.90 15.22
C TYR A 76 -10.52 -6.38 15.57
N LEU A 77 -10.46 -7.26 14.56
CA LEU A 77 -10.23 -8.68 14.79
C LEU A 77 -8.85 -8.93 15.43
N MET A 78 -7.80 -8.22 14.99
CA MET A 78 -6.44 -8.42 15.47
C MET A 78 -6.15 -7.83 16.85
N TYR A 79 -6.70 -6.65 17.16
CA TYR A 79 -6.36 -5.90 18.37
C TYR A 79 -7.41 -5.98 19.47
N VAL A 80 -8.63 -6.41 19.15
CA VAL A 80 -9.72 -6.56 20.12
C VAL A 80 -10.15 -8.02 20.21
N LYS A 81 -10.73 -8.59 19.15
CA LYS A 81 -11.43 -9.89 19.24
C LYS A 81 -10.50 -11.08 19.45
N PHE A 82 -9.39 -11.15 18.70
CA PHE A 82 -8.42 -12.25 18.73
C PHE A 82 -7.04 -11.78 19.19
N LYS A 83 -6.99 -10.73 20.03
CA LYS A 83 -5.76 -10.13 20.55
C LYS A 83 -4.78 -11.14 21.16
N ALA A 84 -5.29 -12.18 21.83
CA ALA A 84 -4.48 -13.20 22.48
C ALA A 84 -3.63 -14.04 21.51
N THR A 85 -4.02 -14.11 20.23
CA THR A 85 -3.31 -14.87 19.19
C THR A 85 -2.31 -14.01 18.39
N ASN A 86 -2.25 -12.72 18.69
CA ASN A 86 -1.38 -11.78 18.00
C ASN A 86 0.03 -11.85 18.58
N ASP A 87 0.96 -12.41 17.81
CA ASP A 87 2.34 -12.60 18.22
C ASP A 87 3.17 -11.31 18.10
N ARG A 88 2.92 -10.41 19.06
CA ARG A 88 3.56 -9.09 19.13
C ARG A 88 5.08 -9.16 19.31
N ASN A 89 5.60 -10.27 19.84
CA ASN A 89 7.02 -10.42 20.11
C ASN A 89 7.83 -10.62 18.83
N HIS A 90 7.22 -11.18 17.78
CA HIS A 90 7.86 -11.35 16.48
C HIS A 90 7.66 -10.12 15.56
N ASP A 91 6.57 -9.37 15.72
CA ASP A 91 6.27 -8.13 14.96
C ASP A 91 7.09 -6.91 15.45
N THR A 92 8.41 -7.01 15.33
CA THR A 92 9.41 -6.06 15.89
C THR A 92 9.81 -4.92 14.95
N PHE A 93 9.24 -4.87 13.74
CA PHE A 93 9.58 -3.86 12.74
C PHE A 93 9.27 -2.43 13.22
N ARG A 94 10.19 -1.48 13.05
CA ARG A 94 10.01 -0.09 13.50
C ARG A 94 9.38 0.75 12.39
N ILE A 95 8.08 1.01 12.50
CA ILE A 95 7.29 1.69 11.46
C ILE A 95 7.65 3.17 11.29
N GLU A 96 8.31 3.77 12.29
CA GLU A 96 8.76 5.15 12.27
C GLU A 96 9.74 5.40 11.11
N PHE A 97 10.57 4.40 10.79
CA PHE A 97 11.48 4.44 9.65
C PHE A 97 10.78 4.40 8.28
N LEU A 98 9.48 4.09 8.24
CA LEU A 98 8.67 4.20 7.03
C LEU A 98 7.87 5.48 7.04
N LEU A 99 7.18 5.78 8.14
CA LEU A 99 6.29 6.93 8.24
C LEU A 99 7.05 8.25 8.09
N VAL A 100 8.20 8.43 8.75
CA VAL A 100 8.94 9.70 8.69
C VAL A 100 9.43 9.99 7.27
N PRO A 101 10.14 9.09 6.57
CA PRO A 101 10.57 9.34 5.19
C PRO A 101 9.40 9.51 4.22
N VAL A 102 8.32 8.75 4.38
CA VAL A 102 7.13 8.85 3.52
C VAL A 102 6.41 10.19 3.70
N CYS A 103 6.24 10.66 4.94
CA CYS A 103 5.68 11.98 5.21
C CYS A 103 6.53 13.10 4.60
N LEU A 104 7.85 13.03 4.79
CA LEU A 104 8.78 14.01 4.20
C LEU A 104 8.70 13.98 2.67
N LEU A 105 8.71 12.78 2.07
CA LEU A 105 8.64 12.63 0.62
C LEU A 105 7.32 13.17 0.05
N ALA A 106 6.19 12.96 0.73
CA ALA A 106 4.89 13.48 0.28
C ALA A 106 4.81 15.02 0.36
N LEU A 107 5.44 15.63 1.36
CA LEU A 107 5.52 17.08 1.49
C LEU A 107 6.47 17.70 0.45
N LEU A 108 7.55 17.00 0.09
CA LEU A 108 8.57 17.50 -0.82
C LEU A 108 8.29 17.18 -2.30
N ILE A 109 7.62 16.05 -2.60
CA ILE A 109 7.41 15.54 -3.96
C ILE A 109 5.95 15.08 -4.12
N ASN A 110 5.11 15.98 -4.62
CA ASN A 110 3.68 15.78 -4.96
C ASN A 110 3.34 16.43 -6.32
N HIS A 111 2.12 16.26 -6.86
CA HIS A 111 1.80 16.75 -8.21
C HIS A 111 1.67 18.28 -8.34
N GLU A 112 1.36 18.98 -7.25
CA GLU A 112 1.37 20.45 -7.21
C GLU A 112 2.80 21.01 -7.31
N PHE A 113 3.82 20.15 -7.19
CA PHE A 113 5.21 20.51 -7.43
C PHE A 113 5.54 20.45 -8.93
N THR A 114 5.44 21.58 -9.61
CA THR A 114 6.17 21.80 -10.86
C THR A 114 7.59 22.26 -10.49
N PRO A 115 8.67 21.47 -10.70
CA PRO A 115 10.04 21.83 -10.28
C PRO A 115 10.62 23.06 -10.98
N LEU A 116 9.84 23.69 -11.86
CA LEU A 116 10.29 24.59 -12.90
C LEU A 116 9.23 25.62 -13.29
N GLU A 117 8.39 26.05 -12.34
CA GLU A 117 7.82 27.38 -12.49
C GLU A 117 8.92 28.39 -12.15
N THR A 118 9.81 28.61 -13.13
CA THR A 118 10.67 29.79 -13.19
C THR A 118 9.76 30.97 -12.98
N GLN A 119 9.90 31.65 -11.84
CA GLN A 119 9.30 32.96 -11.68
C GLN A 119 9.74 33.83 -12.86
N PRO A 120 8.85 34.64 -13.45
CA PRO A 120 9.26 35.62 -14.45
C PRO A 120 10.29 36.56 -13.78
N GLY A 121 11.58 36.35 -14.07
CA GLY A 121 12.68 37.04 -13.37
C GLY A 121 13.99 36.26 -13.20
N GLY A 122 14.01 34.94 -13.45
CA GLY A 122 15.27 34.18 -13.53
C GLY A 122 16.02 33.98 -12.20
N HIS A 123 15.37 34.21 -11.06
CA HIS A 123 15.94 33.86 -9.75
C HIS A 123 15.58 32.41 -9.39
N GLU A 124 16.61 31.58 -9.14
CA GLU A 124 16.41 30.24 -8.58
C GLU A 124 15.93 30.39 -7.12
N ARG A 125 14.80 29.74 -6.77
CA ARG A 125 14.35 29.70 -5.37
C ARG A 125 15.41 28.98 -4.53
N GLY A 126 15.83 29.60 -3.43
CA GLY A 126 16.76 28.97 -2.49
C GLY A 126 16.14 27.71 -1.86
N PHE A 127 16.95 26.69 -1.56
CA PHE A 127 16.48 25.43 -0.95
C PHE A 127 15.57 25.65 0.28
N PHE A 128 15.89 26.63 1.13
CA PHE A 128 15.09 26.94 2.31
C PHE A 128 13.74 27.61 1.98
N GLU A 129 13.66 28.43 0.93
CA GLU A 129 12.40 29.04 0.47
C GLU A 129 11.48 28.00 -0.16
N VAL A 130 12.07 27.05 -0.90
CA VAL A 130 11.39 25.83 -1.35
C VAL A 130 10.84 25.14 -0.11
N VAL A 131 11.67 24.63 0.80
CA VAL A 131 11.22 23.88 1.99
C VAL A 131 10.15 24.63 2.81
N PHE A 132 10.28 25.94 3.03
CA PHE A 132 9.30 26.72 3.79
C PHE A 132 7.97 26.88 3.04
N SER A 133 7.99 27.15 1.74
CA SER A 133 6.78 27.11 0.90
C SER A 133 6.12 25.73 0.93
N HIS A 134 6.90 24.65 1.05
CA HIS A 134 6.39 23.27 1.07
C HIS A 134 5.74 22.91 2.40
N ALA A 135 6.27 23.41 3.51
CA ALA A 135 5.64 23.25 4.83
C ALA A 135 4.23 23.88 4.85
N THR A 136 3.97 24.90 4.03
CA THR A 136 2.64 25.50 3.89
C THR A 136 1.69 24.76 2.94
N LEU A 137 2.18 23.85 2.08
CA LEU A 137 1.35 23.10 1.11
C LEU A 137 0.30 22.24 1.79
N LEU A 138 0.61 21.70 2.97
CA LEU A 138 -0.34 20.94 3.77
C LEU A 138 -1.61 21.76 4.10
N PHE A 139 -1.48 23.08 4.20
CA PHE A 139 -2.61 23.98 4.46
C PHE A 139 -3.32 24.46 3.18
N ARG A 140 -2.63 24.42 2.03
CA ARG A 140 -3.17 24.88 0.75
C ARG A 140 -4.03 23.78 0.10
N ASP A 141 -3.45 22.60 -0.09
CA ASP A 141 -4.08 21.47 -0.79
C ASP A 141 -3.87 20.16 -0.01
N PRO A 142 -4.50 20.02 1.19
CA PRO A 142 -4.28 18.89 2.08
C PRO A 142 -4.62 17.53 1.45
N LEU A 143 -5.62 17.49 0.56
CA LEU A 143 -6.06 16.25 -0.09
C LEU A 143 -4.99 15.70 -1.05
N GLU A 144 -4.28 16.56 -1.77
CA GLU A 144 -3.22 16.15 -2.70
C GLU A 144 -2.01 15.59 -1.95
N VAL A 145 -1.62 16.25 -0.86
CA VAL A 145 -0.53 15.76 0.02
C VAL A 145 -0.91 14.42 0.65
N LEU A 146 -2.15 14.27 1.14
CA LEU A 146 -2.62 13.02 1.74
C LEU A 146 -2.76 11.89 0.70
N TRP A 147 -3.17 12.23 -0.52
CA TRP A 147 -3.20 11.29 -1.64
C TRP A 147 -1.79 10.80 -1.97
N THR A 148 -0.83 11.71 -2.15
CA THR A 148 0.58 11.40 -2.43
C THR A 148 1.21 10.58 -1.30
N PHE A 149 0.97 10.99 -0.05
CA PHE A 149 1.37 10.25 1.15
C PHE A 149 0.84 8.82 1.13
N SER A 150 -0.43 8.63 0.78
CA SER A 150 -1.01 7.29 0.68
C SER A 150 -0.31 6.44 -0.38
N ILE A 151 0.09 7.00 -1.51
CA ILE A 151 0.77 6.28 -2.60
C ILE A 151 2.14 5.78 -2.13
N TYR A 152 2.94 6.66 -1.51
CA TYR A 152 4.24 6.28 -0.96
C TYR A 152 4.12 5.32 0.22
N LEU A 153 3.14 5.52 1.12
CA LEU A 153 2.96 4.65 2.28
C LEU A 153 2.57 3.23 1.86
N GLU A 154 1.65 3.10 0.92
CA GLU A 154 1.22 1.79 0.42
C GLU A 154 2.38 0.99 -0.16
N ALA A 155 3.31 1.67 -0.84
CA ALA A 155 4.44 1.02 -1.47
C ALA A 155 5.31 0.27 -0.47
N VAL A 156 5.39 0.75 0.78
CA VAL A 156 6.23 0.17 1.84
C VAL A 156 5.43 -0.47 2.98
N ALA A 157 4.10 -0.36 2.98
CA ALA A 157 3.23 -0.83 4.06
C ALA A 157 3.33 -2.34 4.33
N ILE A 158 3.78 -3.14 3.35
CA ILE A 158 3.96 -4.59 3.48
C ILE A 158 5.25 -4.99 4.20
N LEU A 159 6.23 -4.10 4.34
CA LEU A 159 7.54 -4.43 4.91
C LEU A 159 7.49 -5.10 6.29
N PRO A 160 6.67 -4.64 7.26
CA PRO A 160 6.52 -5.34 8.54
C PRO A 160 6.07 -6.81 8.39
N GLN A 161 5.15 -7.10 7.47
CA GLN A 161 4.68 -8.45 7.19
C GLN A 161 5.76 -9.32 6.55
N LEU A 162 6.51 -8.81 5.57
CA LEU A 162 7.61 -9.56 4.95
C LEU A 162 8.72 -9.85 5.97
N PHE A 163 9.03 -8.88 6.84
CA PHE A 163 9.98 -9.03 7.93
C PHE A 163 9.51 -10.04 8.99
N LEU A 164 8.21 -10.10 9.27
CA LEU A 164 7.65 -11.10 10.17
C LEU A 164 7.86 -12.51 9.58
N VAL A 165 7.54 -12.71 8.30
CA VAL A 165 7.71 -14.01 7.62
C VAL A 165 9.18 -14.43 7.59
N SER A 166 10.11 -13.48 7.38
CA SER A 166 11.54 -13.78 7.41
C SER A 166 12.05 -14.17 8.78
N LYS A 167 11.51 -13.57 9.85
CA LYS A 167 11.86 -13.98 11.21
C LYS A 167 11.26 -15.31 11.63
N THR A 168 10.01 -15.59 11.27
CA THR A 168 9.35 -16.84 11.67
C THR A 168 9.83 -18.03 10.84
N GLY A 169 10.50 -17.81 9.71
CA GLY A 169 11.07 -18.84 8.85
C GLY A 169 10.04 -19.68 8.09
N GLU A 170 8.76 -19.56 8.44
CA GLU A 170 7.63 -20.23 7.80
C GLU A 170 6.44 -19.27 7.62
N ALA A 171 5.77 -19.35 6.48
CA ALA A 171 4.45 -18.75 6.26
C ALA A 171 3.40 -19.84 6.05
N GLU A 172 2.26 -19.70 6.74
CA GLU A 172 1.07 -20.52 6.48
C GLU A 172 0.65 -20.37 5.00
N THR A 173 0.13 -21.46 4.40
CA THR A 173 -0.30 -21.49 2.99
C THR A 173 -1.35 -20.42 2.68
N ILE A 174 -2.33 -20.21 3.58
CA ILE A 174 -3.38 -19.20 3.40
C ILE A 174 -2.79 -17.78 3.42
N THR A 175 -1.86 -17.51 4.34
CA THR A 175 -1.12 -16.24 4.39
C THR A 175 -0.33 -16.01 3.10
N SER A 176 0.24 -17.06 2.54
CA SER A 176 0.96 -16.99 1.27
C SER A 176 0.04 -16.65 0.09
N HIS A 177 -1.17 -17.20 0.03
CA HIS A 177 -2.17 -16.83 -0.97
C HIS A 177 -2.64 -15.37 -0.85
N TYR A 178 -2.83 -14.89 0.39
CA TYR A 178 -3.13 -13.48 0.67
C TYR A 178 -2.03 -12.57 0.11
N LEU A 179 -0.77 -12.85 0.46
CA LEU A 179 0.38 -12.07 0.01
C LEU A 179 0.55 -12.13 -1.51
N PHE A 180 0.29 -13.28 -2.13
CA PHE A 180 0.35 -13.44 -3.58
C PHE A 180 -0.70 -12.59 -4.29
N CYS A 181 -1.95 -12.61 -3.83
CA CYS A 181 -3.01 -11.77 -4.40
C CYS A 181 -2.70 -10.27 -4.17
N LEU A 182 -2.17 -9.93 -3.00
CA LEU A 182 -1.77 -8.56 -2.68
C LEU A 182 -0.57 -8.08 -3.51
N GLY A 183 0.40 -8.92 -3.82
CA GLY A 183 1.44 -8.54 -4.77
C GLY A 183 0.89 -8.42 -6.20
N SER A 184 0.03 -9.36 -6.59
CA SER A 184 -0.46 -9.49 -7.98
C SER A 184 -1.28 -8.29 -8.42
N TYR A 185 -2.07 -7.68 -7.53
CA TYR A 185 -2.80 -6.46 -7.87
C TYR A 185 -1.85 -5.36 -8.34
N ARG A 186 -0.66 -5.24 -7.73
CA ARG A 186 0.28 -4.19 -8.10
C ARG A 186 0.94 -4.45 -9.45
N GLY A 187 1.29 -5.71 -9.73
CA GLY A 187 1.76 -6.12 -11.05
C GLY A 187 0.73 -5.80 -12.15
N LEU A 188 -0.55 -6.04 -11.88
CA LEU A 188 -1.65 -5.68 -12.80
C LEU A 188 -1.79 -4.16 -12.96
N TYR A 189 -1.54 -3.37 -11.90
CA TYR A 189 -1.54 -1.91 -11.99
C TYR A 189 -0.38 -1.36 -12.84
N LEU A 190 0.80 -1.99 -12.80
CA LEU A 190 1.90 -1.67 -13.73
C LEU A 190 1.47 -1.88 -15.18
N LEU A 191 0.84 -3.01 -15.50
CA LEU A 191 0.31 -3.27 -16.84
C LEU A 191 -0.77 -2.26 -17.23
N ASN A 192 -1.64 -1.87 -16.29
CA ASN A 192 -2.61 -0.80 -16.51
C ASN A 192 -1.94 0.53 -16.86
N TRP A 193 -0.85 0.94 -16.19
CA TRP A 193 -0.17 2.19 -16.52
C TRP A 193 0.50 2.14 -17.89
N VAL A 194 1.13 1.00 -18.24
CA VAL A 194 1.66 0.78 -19.59
C VAL A 194 0.55 0.91 -20.64
N TYR A 195 -0.59 0.25 -20.42
CA TYR A 195 -1.74 0.35 -21.32
C TYR A 195 -2.22 1.79 -21.48
N ARG A 196 -2.43 2.51 -20.37
CA ARG A 196 -2.91 3.90 -20.39
C ARG A 196 -1.92 4.88 -21.03
N TYR A 197 -0.62 4.62 -20.91
CA TYR A 197 0.38 5.41 -21.62
C TYR A 197 0.19 5.33 -23.14
N TYR A 198 0.04 4.11 -23.67
CA TYR A 198 -0.13 3.91 -25.12
C TYR A 198 -1.51 4.31 -25.65
N THR A 199 -2.59 4.11 -24.88
CA THR A 199 -3.96 4.36 -25.38
C THR A 199 -4.53 5.72 -25.02
N GLU A 200 -4.13 6.29 -23.89
CA GLU A 200 -4.70 7.52 -23.33
C GLU A 200 -3.66 8.67 -23.27
N ASN A 201 -2.40 8.43 -23.62
CA ASN A 201 -1.26 9.35 -23.38
C ASN A 201 -1.19 9.83 -21.92
N PHE A 202 -1.67 9.01 -20.98
CA PHE A 202 -1.72 9.33 -19.56
C PHE A 202 -0.59 8.63 -18.83
N TYR A 203 0.19 9.38 -18.06
CA TYR A 203 1.17 8.85 -17.13
C TYR A 203 1.20 9.69 -15.85
N ASP A 204 1.42 8.99 -14.75
CA ASP A 204 1.56 9.57 -13.41
C ASP A 204 2.84 9.00 -12.82
N LEU A 205 3.89 9.82 -12.79
CA LEU A 205 5.23 9.37 -12.42
C LEU A 205 5.31 8.94 -10.95
N ILE A 206 4.60 9.63 -10.06
CA ILE A 206 4.56 9.33 -8.62
C ILE A 206 3.94 7.95 -8.42
N ALA A 207 2.77 7.70 -9.01
CA ALA A 207 2.10 6.40 -8.92
C ALA A 207 2.93 5.27 -9.54
N ILE A 208 3.54 5.51 -10.71
CA ILE A 208 4.35 4.52 -11.42
C ILE A 208 5.58 4.14 -10.60
N VAL A 209 6.37 5.12 -10.13
CA VAL A 209 7.61 4.86 -9.37
C VAL A 209 7.29 4.15 -8.05
N ALA A 210 6.29 4.63 -7.30
CA ALA A 210 5.86 3.98 -6.07
C ALA A 210 5.36 2.55 -6.32
N GLY A 211 4.63 2.32 -7.42
CA GLY A 211 4.16 1.00 -7.79
C GLY A 211 5.27 0.04 -8.23
N VAL A 212 6.32 0.54 -8.89
CA VAL A 212 7.53 -0.24 -9.20
C VAL A 212 8.24 -0.64 -7.91
N VAL A 213 8.48 0.30 -6.99
CA VAL A 213 9.09 0.03 -5.68
C VAL A 213 8.29 -1.05 -4.94
N GLN A 214 6.97 -0.88 -4.86
CA GLN A 214 6.10 -1.86 -4.23
C GLN A 214 6.21 -3.25 -4.86
N THR A 215 6.23 -3.33 -6.19
CA THR A 215 6.33 -4.61 -6.91
C THR A 215 7.67 -5.29 -6.65
N ILE A 216 8.77 -4.53 -6.63
CA ILE A 216 10.12 -5.04 -6.34
C ILE A 216 10.17 -5.67 -4.94
N LEU A 217 9.52 -5.05 -3.95
CA LEU A 217 9.45 -5.61 -2.60
C LEU A 217 8.73 -6.97 -2.54
N TYR A 218 7.83 -7.27 -3.48
CA TYR A 218 7.17 -8.58 -3.59
C TYR A 218 7.97 -9.61 -4.42
N CYS A 219 9.00 -9.21 -5.18
CA CYS A 219 9.67 -10.11 -6.12
C CYS A 219 10.25 -11.37 -5.45
N ASP A 220 10.97 -11.20 -4.34
CA ASP A 220 11.55 -12.33 -3.60
C ASP A 220 10.46 -13.26 -3.06
N PHE A 221 9.39 -12.68 -2.50
CA PHE A 221 8.23 -13.44 -2.06
C PHE A 221 7.58 -14.23 -3.20
N PHE A 222 7.40 -13.65 -4.38
CA PHE A 222 6.84 -14.34 -5.54
C PHE A 222 7.70 -15.51 -6.00
N TYR A 223 9.02 -15.31 -6.05
CA TYR A 223 9.96 -16.36 -6.40
C TYR A 223 9.82 -17.57 -5.46
N LEU A 224 9.77 -17.32 -4.15
CA LEU A 224 9.60 -18.36 -3.14
C LEU A 224 8.22 -19.02 -3.21
N TYR A 225 7.17 -18.24 -3.43
CA TYR A 225 5.82 -18.74 -3.57
C TYR A 225 5.70 -19.72 -4.75
N VAL A 226 6.20 -19.35 -5.93
CA VAL A 226 6.13 -20.19 -7.14
C VAL A 226 6.99 -21.45 -6.98
N THR A 227 8.20 -21.32 -6.43
CA THR A 227 9.13 -22.45 -6.33
C THR A 227 8.77 -23.44 -5.21
N ARG A 228 8.09 -22.99 -4.15
CA ARG A 228 7.76 -23.80 -2.98
C ARG A 228 6.27 -24.13 -2.88
N VAL A 229 5.41 -23.12 -2.80
CA VAL A 229 3.98 -23.28 -2.46
C VAL A 229 3.21 -23.96 -3.59
N ILE A 230 3.44 -23.57 -4.85
CA ILE A 230 2.79 -24.22 -6.01
C ILE A 230 3.19 -25.70 -6.11
N LYS A 231 4.38 -26.07 -5.64
CA LYS A 231 4.86 -27.46 -5.60
C LYS A 231 4.42 -28.22 -4.34
N GLY A 232 3.49 -27.67 -3.56
CA GLY A 232 2.97 -28.28 -2.32
C GLY A 232 3.97 -28.29 -1.17
N LYS A 233 5.07 -27.53 -1.25
CA LYS A 233 6.06 -27.41 -0.17
C LYS A 233 5.74 -26.20 0.69
N ALA A 234 6.00 -26.30 2.00
CA ALA A 234 5.90 -25.16 2.91
C ALA A 234 6.86 -24.04 2.48
N LEU A 235 6.42 -22.78 2.63
CA LEU A 235 7.26 -21.61 2.36
C LEU A 235 8.27 -21.50 3.50
N LYS A 236 9.50 -21.98 3.25
CA LYS A 236 10.66 -21.80 4.13
C LYS A 236 11.62 -20.81 3.49
N LEU A 237 11.94 -19.74 4.21
CA LEU A 237 12.99 -18.82 3.78
C LEU A 237 14.36 -19.45 4.03
N PRO A 238 15.35 -19.25 3.13
CA PRO A 238 16.73 -19.69 3.41
C PRO A 238 17.22 -18.95 4.66
N ALA A 239 17.78 -19.72 5.60
CA ALA A 239 18.32 -19.23 6.86
C ALA A 239 19.48 -18.26 6.66
#